data_AF-A0AAW5CZ71-F1
#
_entry.id   AF-A0AAW5CZ71-F1
#
_cell.length_a   1.000
_cell.length_b   1.000
_cell.length_c   1.000
_cell.angle_alpha   90.00
_cell.angle_beta   90.00
_cell.angle_gamma   90.00
#
_symmetry.space_group_name_H-M   'P 1'
#
loop_
_entity.id
_entity.type
_entity.pdbx_description
1 polymer ?
#
loop_
_entity_poly.entity_id
_entity_poly.type
_entity_poly.pdbx_seq_one_letter_code
_entity_poly.pdbx_strand_id
1 'polypeptide(L)'
;MKSHLGRRAFSTMELHTLFNGYIYSDEKLKREQPKHWHFWLPLLSYYTGAYSDEIGSLTLNDVYYEDHVHVLHFNTHGKIQPRVVPIHPALWQAGLEQYLALVKQQGHRRLMFDLPAKTGRYSEKVRIWFSGEGERQGYLQKCGLPNVDQQGMKTAISSLRLNFEQQIRISAIQLGTKDSFQYLLGLKQDGHEVTRPPFHLLKQVISPIRVINPNITWQRFLDRH
;
A
#
# COMPACT_ATOMS: atom_id res chain seq x y z
N MET A 1 -23.91 7.44 20.02
CA MET A 1 -22.55 8.03 20.03
C MET A 1 -21.67 7.25 19.05
N LYS A 2 -21.25 7.86 17.94
CA LYS A 2 -20.22 7.26 17.07
C LYS A 2 -18.91 7.37 17.83
N SER A 3 -18.47 6.30 18.50
CA SER A 3 -17.10 6.24 18.99
C SER A 3 -16.19 6.45 17.79
N HIS A 4 -15.45 7.57 17.78
CA HIS A 4 -14.31 7.74 16.89
C HIS A 4 -13.22 6.79 17.38
N LEU A 5 -13.45 5.49 17.14
CA LEU A 5 -12.48 4.44 17.33
C LEU A 5 -11.25 4.84 16.51
N GLY A 6 -10.16 5.19 17.19
CA GLY A 6 -8.91 5.60 16.57
C GLY A 6 -8.39 4.49 15.66
N ARG A 7 -7.59 4.84 14.65
CA ARG A 7 -6.90 3.84 13.83
C ARG A 7 -5.55 3.51 14.46
N ARG A 8 -5.16 2.24 14.41
CA ARG A 8 -3.81 1.81 14.76
C ARG A 8 -3.13 1.11 13.59
N ALA A 9 -1.81 1.00 13.65
CA ALA A 9 -1.04 0.12 12.79
C ALA A 9 -1.37 -1.35 13.07
N PHE A 10 -1.16 -2.23 12.09
CA PHE A 10 -1.20 -3.67 12.32
C PHE A 10 -0.02 -4.12 13.18
N SER A 11 -0.25 -5.08 14.06
CA SER A 11 0.84 -5.75 14.77
C SER A 11 1.64 -6.64 13.80
N THR A 12 2.83 -7.06 14.23
CA THR A 12 3.65 -8.03 13.49
C THR A 12 2.86 -9.30 13.15
N MET A 13 2.09 -9.84 14.10
CA MET A 13 1.33 -11.08 13.89
C MET A 13 0.20 -10.86 12.89
N GLU A 14 -0.50 -9.72 12.98
CA GLU A 14 -1.57 -9.40 12.02
C GLU A 14 -1.00 -9.15 10.61
N LEU A 15 0.16 -8.50 10.48
CA LEU A 15 0.84 -8.37 9.19
C LEU A 15 1.21 -9.76 8.64
N HIS A 16 1.75 -10.65 9.47
CA HIS A 16 2.02 -12.02 9.06
C HIS A 16 0.75 -12.73 8.57
N THR A 17 -0.34 -12.67 9.33
CA THR A 17 -1.62 -13.26 8.93
C THR A 17 -2.18 -12.63 7.65
N LEU A 18 -2.11 -11.31 7.51
CA LEU A 18 -2.56 -10.59 6.31
C LEU A 18 -1.79 -10.99 5.06
N PHE A 19 -0.47 -11.11 5.15
CA PHE A 19 0.40 -11.39 4.00
C PHE A 19 0.73 -12.89 3.83
N ASN A 20 0.03 -13.75 4.59
CA ASN A 20 -0.08 -15.20 4.35
C ASN A 20 -1.54 -15.65 4.20
N GLY A 21 -2.49 -14.69 4.16
CA GLY A 21 -3.90 -14.98 3.94
C GLY A 21 -4.16 -15.44 2.51
N TYR A 22 -5.41 -15.79 2.21
CA TYR A 22 -5.78 -16.47 0.96
C TYR A 22 -5.33 -15.75 -0.33
N ILE A 23 -5.21 -14.43 -0.32
CA ILE A 23 -4.70 -13.65 -1.48
C ILE A 23 -3.21 -13.90 -1.73
N TYR A 24 -2.44 -14.27 -0.71
CA TYR A 24 -1.00 -14.46 -0.78
C TYR A 24 -0.58 -15.93 -0.52
N SER A 25 -1.53 -16.86 -0.49
CA SER A 25 -1.30 -18.31 -0.42
C SER A 25 -1.53 -18.95 -1.79
N ASP A 26 -1.45 -20.27 -1.88
CA ASP A 26 -1.65 -21.01 -3.14
C ASP A 26 -3.12 -21.42 -3.38
N GLU A 27 -4.00 -21.20 -2.39
CA GLU A 27 -5.39 -21.68 -2.39
C GLU A 27 -6.39 -20.52 -2.52
N LYS A 28 -7.37 -20.69 -3.40
CA LYS A 28 -8.50 -19.77 -3.53
C LYS A 28 -9.59 -20.11 -2.55
N LEU A 29 -10.29 -19.09 -2.07
CA LEU A 29 -11.54 -19.32 -1.36
C LEU A 29 -12.65 -19.74 -2.33
N LYS A 30 -13.60 -20.54 -1.83
CA LYS A 30 -14.81 -20.89 -2.60
C LYS A 30 -15.53 -19.63 -3.06
N ARG A 31 -15.79 -19.52 -4.37
CA ARG A 31 -16.41 -18.35 -5.04
C ARG A 31 -15.58 -17.06 -4.93
N GLU A 32 -14.28 -17.15 -4.71
CA GLU A 32 -13.39 -16.00 -4.82
C GLU A 32 -13.42 -15.43 -6.25
N GLN A 33 -13.46 -14.10 -6.33
CA GLN A 33 -13.33 -13.35 -7.58
C GLN A 33 -12.04 -12.52 -7.47
N PRO A 34 -10.86 -13.12 -7.70
CA PRO A 34 -9.60 -12.44 -7.55
C PRO A 34 -9.48 -11.31 -8.57
N LYS A 35 -8.88 -10.20 -8.13
CA LYS A 35 -8.61 -9.01 -8.92
C LYS A 35 -7.16 -8.61 -8.70
N HIS A 36 -6.53 -8.03 -9.71
CA HIS A 36 -5.13 -7.62 -9.65
C HIS A 36 -4.90 -6.65 -8.49
N TRP A 37 -5.82 -5.71 -8.29
CA TRP A 37 -5.76 -4.77 -7.18
C TRP A 37 -5.92 -5.40 -5.79
N HIS A 38 -6.54 -6.58 -5.65
CA HIS A 38 -6.60 -7.29 -4.36
C HIS A 38 -5.20 -7.68 -3.87
N PHE A 39 -4.31 -8.05 -4.80
CA PHE A 39 -2.92 -8.41 -4.52
C PHE A 39 -2.04 -7.16 -4.37
N TRP A 40 -2.07 -6.26 -5.35
CA TRP A 40 -1.10 -5.15 -5.40
C TRP A 40 -1.40 -4.02 -4.43
N LEU A 41 -2.66 -3.73 -4.13
CA LEU A 41 -3.01 -2.56 -3.33
C LEU A 41 -2.48 -2.66 -1.89
N PRO A 42 -2.66 -3.77 -1.14
CA PRO A 42 -2.10 -3.86 0.21
C PRO A 42 -0.57 -3.83 0.22
N LEU A 43 0.10 -4.48 -0.76
CA LEU A 43 1.57 -4.41 -0.89
C LEU A 43 2.04 -2.98 -1.10
N LEU A 44 1.46 -2.24 -2.04
CA LEU A 44 1.82 -0.85 -2.30
C LEU A 44 1.50 0.04 -1.09
N SER A 45 0.36 -0.13 -0.43
CA SER A 45 0.03 0.62 0.79
C SER A 45 1.06 0.40 1.90
N TYR A 46 1.57 -0.82 2.05
CA TYR A 46 2.58 -1.15 3.07
C TYR A 46 3.97 -0.60 2.74
N TYR A 47 4.44 -0.77 1.50
CA TYR A 47 5.81 -0.38 1.12
C TYR A 47 5.97 1.10 0.72
N THR A 48 4.88 1.85 0.55
CA THR A 48 4.94 3.27 0.13
C THR A 48 4.18 4.22 1.05
N GLY A 49 3.36 3.68 1.97
CA GLY A 49 2.45 4.47 2.78
C GLY A 49 1.34 5.17 1.98
N ALA A 50 1.15 4.88 0.69
CA ALA A 50 0.14 5.54 -0.13
C ALA A 50 -1.29 5.13 0.25
N TYR A 51 -2.20 6.11 0.19
CA TYR A 51 -3.63 5.88 0.35
C TYR A 51 -4.22 5.15 -0.85
N SER A 52 -5.35 4.48 -0.64
CA SER A 52 -6.02 3.69 -1.69
C SER A 52 -6.46 4.51 -2.90
N ASP A 53 -6.81 5.79 -2.72
CA ASP A 53 -7.11 6.69 -3.84
C ASP A 53 -5.85 7.06 -4.65
N GLU A 54 -4.70 7.24 -3.99
CA GLU A 54 -3.41 7.49 -4.66
C GLU A 54 -3.00 6.25 -5.47
N ILE A 55 -3.04 5.07 -4.85
CA ILE A 55 -2.72 3.80 -5.53
C ILE A 55 -3.72 3.49 -6.65
N GLY A 56 -5.01 3.73 -6.40
CA GLY A 56 -6.07 3.48 -7.37
C GLY A 56 -5.99 4.37 -8.61
N SER A 57 -5.31 5.52 -8.52
CA SER A 57 -5.10 6.46 -9.63
C SER A 57 -3.76 6.29 -10.35
N LEU A 58 -2.81 5.52 -9.80
CA LEU A 58 -1.50 5.30 -10.44
C LEU A 58 -1.60 4.79 -11.87
N THR A 59 -0.82 5.39 -12.75
CA THR A 59 -0.69 5.02 -14.16
C THR A 59 0.72 4.53 -14.49
N LEU A 60 0.89 3.91 -15.67
CA LEU A 60 2.21 3.48 -16.15
C LEU A 60 3.22 4.64 -16.22
N ASN A 61 2.76 5.88 -16.43
CA ASN A 61 3.62 7.06 -16.48
C ASN A 61 4.10 7.51 -15.09
N ASP A 62 3.41 7.07 -14.03
CA ASP A 62 3.80 7.35 -12.65
C ASP A 62 4.88 6.37 -12.16
N VAL A 63 5.29 5.42 -12.99
CA VAL A 63 6.40 4.49 -12.73
C VAL A 63 7.54 4.82 -13.68
N TYR A 64 8.65 5.32 -13.15
CA TYR A 64 9.78 5.72 -13.99
C TYR A 64 11.11 5.53 -13.26
N TYR A 65 12.19 5.75 -14.00
CA TYR A 65 13.56 5.66 -13.53
C TYR A 65 14.21 7.05 -13.58
N GLU A 66 14.68 7.54 -12.44
CA GLU A 66 15.30 8.87 -12.30
C GLU A 66 16.46 8.79 -11.30
N ASP A 67 17.58 9.47 -11.57
CA ASP A 67 18.84 9.44 -10.80
C ASP A 67 19.24 8.04 -10.30
N HIS A 68 19.20 7.07 -11.19
CA HIS A 68 19.50 5.66 -10.91
C HIS A 68 18.54 4.91 -9.97
N VAL A 69 17.32 5.42 -9.80
CA VAL A 69 16.31 4.87 -8.89
C VAL A 69 14.99 4.71 -9.61
N HIS A 70 14.39 3.52 -9.51
CA HIS A 70 12.99 3.33 -9.92
C HIS A 70 12.06 3.87 -8.85
N VAL A 71 11.04 4.61 -9.27
CA VAL A 71 10.15 5.35 -8.38
C VAL A 71 8.68 5.21 -8.75
N LEU A 72 7.81 5.50 -7.77
CA LEU A 72 6.38 5.72 -7.93
C LEU A 72 6.08 7.19 -7.63
N HIS A 73 5.41 7.88 -8.54
CA HIS A 73 4.94 9.24 -8.33
C HIS A 73 3.46 9.24 -7.90
N PHE A 74 3.22 9.66 -6.65
CA PHE A 74 1.88 9.76 -6.10
C PHE A 74 1.36 11.19 -6.20
N ASN A 75 0.34 11.35 -7.02
CA ASN A 75 -0.44 12.57 -7.15
C ASN A 75 -1.56 12.62 -6.09
N THR A 76 -1.96 13.81 -5.67
CA THR A 76 -2.93 13.99 -4.58
C THR A 76 -3.75 15.26 -4.75
N HIS A 77 -4.93 15.28 -4.15
CA HIS A 77 -5.87 16.41 -4.18
C HIS A 77 -5.69 17.34 -2.98
N GLY A 78 -4.48 17.84 -2.77
CA GLY A 78 -4.15 18.98 -1.89
C GLY A 78 -4.10 18.75 -0.37
N LYS A 79 -4.66 17.65 0.15
CA LYS A 79 -4.62 17.35 1.62
C LYS A 79 -3.23 16.99 2.12
N ILE A 80 -2.46 16.33 1.27
CA ILE A 80 -1.04 16.04 1.43
C ILE A 80 -0.35 16.56 0.18
N GLN A 81 0.96 16.75 0.19
CA GLN A 81 1.70 17.13 -1.01
C GLN A 81 1.94 15.89 -1.92
N PRO A 82 2.04 16.09 -3.25
CA PRO A 82 2.55 15.06 -4.16
C PRO A 82 3.95 14.62 -3.75
N ARG A 83 4.30 13.37 -4.05
CA ARG A 83 5.62 12.84 -3.70
C ARG A 83 6.06 11.72 -4.62
N VAL A 84 7.36 11.61 -4.77
CA VAL A 84 8.02 10.52 -5.48
C VAL A 84 8.63 9.57 -4.45
N VAL A 85 8.27 8.30 -4.50
CA VAL A 85 8.70 7.27 -3.54
C VAL A 85 9.53 6.22 -4.26
N PRO A 86 10.78 5.94 -3.83
CA PRO A 86 11.56 4.85 -4.40
C PRO A 86 10.85 3.50 -4.26
N ILE A 87 10.92 2.67 -5.28
CA ILE A 87 10.32 1.34 -5.26
C ILE A 87 11.14 0.42 -4.37
N HIS A 88 10.52 -0.08 -3.30
CA HIS A 88 11.15 -1.01 -2.39
C HIS A 88 11.46 -2.35 -3.09
N PRO A 89 12.63 -2.99 -2.87
CA PRO A 89 13.00 -4.25 -3.53
C PRO A 89 11.99 -5.39 -3.39
N ALA A 90 11.27 -5.44 -2.27
CA ALA A 90 10.22 -6.42 -2.04
C ALA A 90 9.09 -6.36 -3.08
N LEU A 91 8.81 -5.19 -3.69
CA LEU A 91 7.82 -5.07 -4.76
C LEU A 91 8.33 -5.69 -6.07
N TRP A 92 9.62 -5.54 -6.36
CA TRP A 92 10.25 -6.21 -7.51
C TRP A 92 10.27 -7.73 -7.32
N GLN A 93 10.64 -8.20 -6.13
CA GLN A 93 10.58 -9.62 -5.76
C GLN A 93 9.15 -10.18 -5.85
N ALA A 94 8.16 -9.37 -5.47
CA ALA A 94 6.75 -9.73 -5.62
C ALA A 94 6.26 -9.77 -7.08
N GLY A 95 7.08 -9.39 -8.06
CA GLY A 95 6.76 -9.51 -9.48
C GLY A 95 6.16 -8.24 -10.11
N LEU A 96 6.54 -7.05 -9.62
CA LEU A 96 5.97 -5.78 -10.11
C LEU A 96 6.30 -5.55 -11.58
N GLU A 97 7.48 -5.96 -12.05
CA GLU A 97 7.88 -5.82 -13.45
C GLU A 97 6.95 -6.61 -14.38
N GLN A 98 6.67 -7.87 -14.04
CA GLN A 98 5.75 -8.73 -14.78
C GLN A 98 4.34 -8.14 -14.79
N TYR A 99 3.91 -7.54 -13.67
CA TYR A 99 2.62 -6.87 -13.60
C TYR A 99 2.55 -5.63 -14.50
N LEU A 100 3.57 -4.77 -14.50
CA LEU A 100 3.62 -3.59 -15.37
C LEU A 100 3.62 -3.99 -16.85
N ALA A 101 4.35 -5.05 -17.21
CA ALA A 101 4.34 -5.62 -18.54
C ALA A 101 2.94 -6.11 -18.94
N LEU A 102 2.24 -6.82 -18.05
CA LEU A 102 0.85 -7.25 -18.25
C LEU A 102 -0.10 -6.06 -18.51
N VAL A 103 -0.04 -5.04 -17.66
CA VAL A 103 -0.88 -3.82 -17.80
C VAL A 103 -0.66 -3.18 -19.16
N LYS A 104 0.61 -3.04 -19.58
CA LYS A 104 0.98 -2.48 -20.89
C LYS A 104 0.50 -3.36 -22.04
N GLN A 105 0.71 -4.67 -21.97
CA GLN A 105 0.31 -5.62 -23.01
C GLN A 105 -1.20 -5.64 -23.23
N GLN A 106 -1.99 -5.48 -22.16
CA GLN A 106 -3.45 -5.41 -22.23
C GLN A 106 -3.98 -4.03 -22.68
N GLY A 107 -3.10 -3.08 -23.00
CA GLY A 107 -3.49 -1.73 -23.44
C GLY A 107 -4.07 -0.86 -22.33
N HIS A 108 -3.89 -1.24 -21.07
CA HIS A 108 -4.35 -0.45 -19.93
C HIS A 108 -3.33 0.62 -19.56
N ARG A 109 -3.81 1.81 -19.18
CA ARG A 109 -2.95 2.91 -18.69
C ARG A 109 -2.79 2.92 -17.18
N ARG A 110 -3.83 2.52 -16.46
CA ARG A 110 -3.90 2.55 -14.99
C ARG A 110 -3.42 1.22 -14.42
N LEU A 111 -2.58 1.26 -13.39
CA LEU A 111 -2.06 0.04 -12.76
C LEU A 111 -3.21 -0.77 -12.18
N MET A 112 -4.11 -0.14 -11.41
CA MET A 112 -5.28 -0.81 -10.85
C MET A 112 -6.47 -0.77 -11.82
N PHE A 113 -6.26 -1.18 -13.08
CA PHE A 113 -7.27 -1.04 -14.14
C PHE A 113 -8.61 -1.72 -13.79
N ASP A 114 -8.57 -2.83 -13.06
CA ASP A 114 -9.72 -3.62 -12.63
C ASP A 114 -10.30 -3.21 -11.25
N LEU A 115 -9.81 -2.10 -10.66
CA LEU A 115 -10.40 -1.47 -9.47
C LEU A 115 -11.46 -0.43 -9.89
N PRO A 116 -12.76 -0.70 -9.69
CA PRO A 116 -13.79 0.25 -10.05
C PRO A 116 -13.74 1.53 -9.19
N ALA A 117 -14.05 2.67 -9.83
CA ALA A 117 -14.32 3.92 -9.12
C ALA A 117 -15.80 4.04 -8.76
N LYS A 118 -16.09 4.77 -7.68
CA LYS A 118 -17.42 5.30 -7.38
C LYS A 118 -17.29 6.81 -7.18
N THR A 119 -18.01 7.59 -7.99
CA THR A 119 -17.94 9.07 -7.97
C THR A 119 -16.50 9.59 -8.06
N GLY A 120 -15.70 8.98 -8.94
CA GLY A 120 -14.28 9.34 -9.13
C GLY A 120 -13.33 8.95 -7.98
N ARG A 121 -13.80 8.22 -6.96
CA ARG A 121 -12.97 7.70 -5.85
C ARG A 121 -12.85 6.18 -5.91
N TYR A 122 -11.69 5.68 -5.54
CA TYR A 122 -11.38 4.25 -5.47
C TYR A 122 -11.49 3.71 -4.04
N SER A 123 -11.33 4.58 -3.04
CA SER A 123 -11.24 4.21 -1.63
C SER A 123 -12.44 3.44 -1.09
N GLU A 124 -13.66 3.69 -1.58
CA GLU A 124 -14.86 2.98 -1.10
C GLU A 124 -14.81 1.49 -1.42
N LYS A 125 -14.51 1.13 -2.67
CA LYS A 125 -14.44 -0.28 -3.11
C LYS A 125 -13.35 -1.04 -2.38
N VAL A 126 -12.22 -0.39 -2.15
CA VAL A 126 -11.11 -0.94 -1.35
C VAL A 126 -11.52 -1.15 0.10
N ARG A 127 -12.20 -0.17 0.71
CA ARG A 127 -12.70 -0.26 2.09
C ARG A 127 -13.66 -1.43 2.27
N ILE A 128 -14.63 -1.58 1.36
CA ILE A 128 -15.62 -2.66 1.42
C ILE A 128 -14.95 -4.03 1.24
N TRP A 129 -14.03 -4.17 0.28
CA TRP A 129 -13.32 -5.44 0.09
C TRP A 129 -12.41 -5.78 1.27
N PHE A 130 -11.65 -4.82 1.78
CA PHE A 130 -10.65 -5.09 2.81
C PHE A 130 -11.27 -5.29 4.20
N SER A 131 -12.22 -4.44 4.59
CA SER A 131 -12.82 -4.42 5.94
C SER A 131 -14.23 -4.99 6.00
N GLY A 132 -14.88 -5.25 4.87
CA GLY A 132 -16.27 -5.69 4.82
C GLY A 132 -17.28 -4.54 4.90
N GLU A 133 -18.56 -4.88 4.79
CA GLU A 133 -19.69 -3.94 4.90
C GLU A 133 -20.97 -4.66 5.32
N GLY A 134 -21.62 -4.17 6.38
CA GLY A 134 -22.78 -4.86 6.97
C GLY A 134 -22.40 -6.29 7.37
N GLU A 135 -23.16 -7.26 6.87
CA GLU A 135 -22.92 -8.69 7.10
C GLU A 135 -21.83 -9.28 6.17
N ARG A 136 -21.40 -8.54 5.14
CA ARG A 136 -20.39 -9.02 4.19
C ARG A 136 -19.00 -8.95 4.82
N GLN A 137 -18.40 -10.11 5.03
CA GLN A 137 -16.99 -10.24 5.43
C GLN A 137 -16.03 -9.71 4.36
N GLY A 138 -15.06 -8.90 4.79
CA GLY A 138 -13.94 -8.45 3.98
C GLY A 138 -12.72 -9.37 4.09
N TYR A 139 -11.61 -8.92 3.52
CA TYR A 139 -10.31 -9.60 3.57
C TYR A 139 -9.87 -9.89 5.00
N LEU A 140 -9.98 -8.90 5.90
CA LEU A 140 -9.60 -9.04 7.31
C LEU A 140 -10.31 -10.21 7.99
N GLN A 141 -11.65 -10.24 7.94
CA GLN A 141 -12.44 -11.29 8.59
C GLN A 141 -12.18 -12.66 7.97
N LYS A 142 -11.99 -12.72 6.65
CA LYS A 142 -11.66 -13.96 5.95
C LYS A 142 -10.27 -14.49 6.30
N CYS A 143 -9.37 -13.64 6.79
CA CYS A 143 -8.09 -14.03 7.36
C CYS A 143 -8.17 -14.27 8.88
N GLY A 144 -9.36 -14.27 9.48
CA GLY A 144 -9.54 -14.42 10.93
C GLY A 144 -9.15 -13.19 11.76
N LEU A 145 -9.02 -12.02 11.13
CA LEU A 145 -8.64 -10.77 11.81
C LEU A 145 -9.88 -9.89 12.08
N PRO A 146 -10.01 -9.34 13.30
CA PRO A 146 -11.09 -8.41 13.59
C PRO A 146 -10.80 -7.01 13.00
N ASN A 147 -11.85 -6.27 12.68
CA ASN A 147 -11.74 -4.85 12.28
C ASN A 147 -11.42 -3.92 13.45
N VAL A 148 -11.75 -4.34 14.66
CA VAL A 148 -11.64 -3.57 15.90
C VAL A 148 -11.05 -4.49 16.95
N ASP A 149 -9.99 -4.08 17.61
CA ASP A 149 -9.40 -4.86 18.69
C ASP A 149 -10.15 -4.70 20.02
N GLN A 150 -9.64 -5.37 21.06
CA GLN A 150 -10.20 -5.34 22.41
C GLN A 150 -10.16 -3.96 23.05
N GLN A 151 -9.26 -3.07 22.60
CA GLN A 151 -9.15 -1.69 23.06
C GLN A 151 -10.03 -0.73 22.25
N GLY A 152 -10.82 -1.24 21.30
CA GLY A 152 -11.64 -0.42 20.43
C GLY A 152 -10.86 0.24 19.28
N MET A 153 -9.61 -0.10 19.03
CA MET A 153 -8.84 0.51 17.94
C MET A 153 -9.12 -0.21 16.62
N LYS A 154 -9.34 0.59 15.57
CA LYS A 154 -9.67 0.09 14.23
C LYS A 154 -8.42 -0.23 13.41
N THR A 155 -8.51 -1.32 12.67
CA THR A 155 -7.60 -1.64 11.56
C THR A 155 -8.34 -1.56 10.22
N ALA A 156 -7.67 -1.00 9.22
CA ALA A 156 -8.21 -0.85 7.86
C ALA A 156 -7.06 -0.80 6.86
N ILE A 157 -7.34 -0.70 5.56
CA ILE A 157 -6.29 -0.58 4.55
C ILE A 157 -5.33 0.60 4.84
N SER A 158 -5.86 1.72 5.36
CA SER A 158 -5.05 2.89 5.73
C SER A 158 -4.19 2.67 6.98
N SER A 159 -4.37 1.56 7.71
CA SER A 159 -3.48 1.19 8.81
C SER A 159 -2.11 0.71 8.31
N LEU A 160 -2.01 0.19 7.07
CA LEU A 160 -0.72 -0.16 6.47
C LEU A 160 0.19 1.06 6.30
N ARG A 161 -0.39 2.24 6.06
CA ARG A 161 0.34 3.51 6.07
C ARG A 161 0.93 3.83 7.45
N LEU A 162 0.23 3.50 8.54
CA LEU A 162 0.75 3.69 9.88
C LEU A 162 1.94 2.76 10.14
N ASN A 163 1.90 1.52 9.61
CA ASN A 163 3.06 0.62 9.63
C ASN A 163 4.24 1.17 8.83
N PHE A 164 4.00 1.74 7.65
CA PHE A 164 5.03 2.42 6.86
C PHE A 164 5.65 3.59 7.65
N GLU A 165 4.80 4.49 8.13
CA GLU A 165 5.18 5.67 8.92
C GLU A 165 6.06 5.29 10.12
N GLN A 166 5.66 4.30 10.91
CA GLN A 166 6.42 3.86 12.09
C GLN A 166 7.83 3.41 11.72
N GLN A 167 7.99 2.65 10.63
CA GLN A 167 9.27 2.13 10.20
C GLN A 167 10.18 3.23 9.64
N ILE A 168 9.66 4.07 8.75
CA ILE A 168 10.46 5.15 8.17
C ILE A 168 10.78 6.25 9.18
N ARG A 169 9.95 6.46 10.21
CA ARG A 169 10.22 7.42 11.30
C ARG A 169 11.49 7.05 12.06
N ILE A 170 11.64 5.78 12.42
CA ILE A 170 12.82 5.28 13.14
C ILE A 170 14.07 5.52 12.29
N SER A 171 14.03 5.11 11.02
CA SER A 171 15.16 5.28 10.10
C SER A 171 15.51 6.74 9.85
N ALA A 172 14.52 7.60 9.62
CA ALA A 172 14.74 9.02 9.38
C ALA A 172 15.33 9.74 10.60
N ILE A 173 14.95 9.35 11.82
CA ILE A 173 15.56 9.87 13.07
C ILE A 173 17.04 9.45 13.14
N GLN A 174 17.35 8.18 12.88
CA GLN A 174 18.72 7.68 12.90
C GLN A 174 19.62 8.36 11.87
N LEU A 175 19.06 8.70 10.70
CA LEU A 175 19.74 9.40 9.61
C LEU A 175 19.71 10.94 9.78
N GLY A 176 19.06 11.48 10.82
CA GLY A 176 18.97 12.92 11.06
C GLY A 176 18.19 13.70 9.99
N THR A 177 17.27 13.05 9.26
CA THR A 177 16.57 13.63 8.09
C THR A 177 15.05 13.73 8.29
N LYS A 178 14.60 14.74 9.03
CA LYS A 178 13.16 15.02 9.21
C LYS A 178 12.43 15.27 7.87
N ASP A 179 13.08 15.97 6.94
CA ASP A 179 12.48 16.34 5.65
C ASP A 179 12.14 15.11 4.80
N SER A 180 13.03 14.11 4.74
CA SER A 180 12.73 12.83 4.07
C SER A 180 11.53 12.12 4.67
N PHE A 181 11.39 12.12 5.99
CA PHE A 181 10.22 11.55 6.64
C PHE A 181 8.93 12.30 6.26
N GLN A 182 8.94 13.63 6.34
CA GLN A 182 7.79 14.46 5.98
C GLN A 182 7.43 14.30 4.49
N TYR A 183 8.42 14.36 3.61
CA TYR A 183 8.27 14.20 2.17
C TYR A 183 7.67 12.83 1.79
N LEU A 184 8.20 11.73 2.34
CA LEU A 184 7.69 10.37 2.07
C LEU A 184 6.25 10.15 2.55
N LEU A 185 5.80 10.92 3.53
CA LEU A 185 4.41 10.92 3.97
C LEU A 185 3.56 12.00 3.26
N GLY A 186 4.14 12.84 2.43
CA GLY A 186 3.43 13.98 1.84
C GLY A 186 2.97 14.99 2.90
N LEU A 187 3.64 15.06 4.04
CA LEU A 187 3.38 16.05 5.06
C LEU A 187 4.03 17.37 4.65
N LYS A 188 3.29 18.45 4.87
CA LYS A 188 3.80 19.82 4.73
C LYS A 188 4.51 20.23 6.01
N GLN A 189 5.53 21.06 5.89
CA GLN A 189 6.21 21.68 7.03
C GLN A 189 5.71 23.11 7.17
N ASP A 190 5.09 23.43 8.32
CA ASP A 190 4.52 24.75 8.61
C ASP A 190 3.58 25.27 7.51
N GLY A 191 2.83 24.35 6.88
CA GLY A 191 1.91 24.64 5.78
C GLY A 191 2.56 24.70 4.39
N HIS A 192 3.88 24.66 4.30
CA HIS A 192 4.65 24.70 3.06
C HIS A 192 5.02 23.30 2.56
N GLU A 193 5.13 23.17 1.24
CA GLU A 193 5.60 21.92 0.63
C GLU A 193 7.08 21.70 0.95
N VAL A 194 7.40 20.47 1.33
CA VAL A 194 8.77 20.01 1.53
C VAL A 194 9.36 19.66 0.17
N THR A 195 10.47 20.29 -0.20
CA THR A 195 11.23 19.96 -1.42
C THR A 195 11.68 18.51 -1.37
N ARG A 196 11.63 17.80 -2.51
CA ARG A 196 12.09 16.41 -2.62
C ARG A 196 13.55 16.28 -2.18
N PRO A 197 13.84 15.49 -1.13
CA PRO A 197 15.21 15.14 -0.80
C PRO A 197 15.86 14.23 -1.87
N PRO A 198 17.19 14.16 -1.94
CA PRO A 198 17.88 13.30 -2.89
C PRO A 198 17.42 11.84 -2.80
N PHE A 199 17.31 11.15 -3.94
CA PHE A 199 16.78 9.78 -3.94
C PHE A 199 17.59 8.79 -3.12
N HIS A 200 18.91 8.98 -3.00
CA HIS A 200 19.74 8.11 -2.15
C HIS A 200 19.30 8.18 -0.68
N LEU A 201 18.93 9.36 -0.18
CA LEU A 201 18.46 9.55 1.19
C LEU A 201 17.06 8.96 1.37
N LEU A 202 16.16 9.19 0.41
CA LEU A 202 14.84 8.54 0.41
C LEU A 202 14.95 7.02 0.41
N LYS A 203 15.87 6.44 -0.38
CA LYS A 203 16.15 4.99 -0.40
C LYS A 203 16.66 4.49 0.94
N GLN A 204 17.60 5.20 1.57
CA GLN A 204 18.14 4.84 2.89
C GLN A 204 17.06 4.87 3.97
N VAL A 205 16.11 5.82 3.89
CA VAL A 205 15.00 5.92 4.85
C VAL A 205 14.01 4.76 4.71
N ILE A 206 13.73 4.30 3.48
CA ILE A 206 12.79 3.20 3.26
C ILE A 206 13.43 1.81 3.30
N SER A 207 14.76 1.69 3.17
CA SER A 207 15.43 0.39 3.10
C SER A 207 15.24 -0.52 4.32
N PRO A 208 15.06 -0.01 5.56
CA PRO A 208 14.82 -0.87 6.72
C PRO A 208 13.37 -1.36 6.84
N ILE A 209 12.48 -1.00 5.90
CA ILE A 209 11.10 -1.52 5.93
C ILE A 209 11.15 -3.05 5.85
N ARG A 210 10.52 -3.68 6.83
CA ARG A 210 10.51 -5.13 6.98
C ARG A 210 9.86 -5.77 5.75
N VAL A 211 10.54 -6.77 5.19
CA VAL A 211 9.95 -7.68 4.22
C VAL A 211 9.04 -8.65 4.98
N ILE A 212 7.72 -8.54 4.82
CA ILE A 212 6.76 -9.32 5.62
C ILE A 212 6.74 -10.80 5.22
N ASN A 213 6.73 -11.08 3.91
CA ASN A 213 6.72 -12.44 3.36
C ASN A 213 7.52 -12.44 2.05
N PRO A 214 8.75 -13.01 2.04
CA PRO A 214 9.61 -13.02 0.86
C PRO A 214 9.13 -14.00 -0.23
N ASN A 215 8.18 -14.88 0.09
CA ASN A 215 7.64 -15.87 -0.85
C ASN A 215 6.41 -15.35 -1.62
N ILE A 216 5.96 -14.12 -1.35
CA ILE A 216 4.89 -13.48 -2.13
C ILE A 216 5.41 -13.25 -3.54
N THR A 217 4.74 -13.82 -4.53
CA THR A 217 4.99 -13.52 -5.94
C THR A 217 3.69 -13.38 -6.69
N TRP A 218 3.70 -12.49 -7.68
CA TRP A 218 2.59 -12.25 -8.58
C TRP A 218 2.22 -13.50 -9.36
N GLN A 219 3.23 -14.28 -9.76
CA GLN A 219 3.03 -15.55 -10.45
C GLN A 219 2.24 -16.54 -9.58
N ARG A 220 2.62 -16.72 -8.30
CA ARG A 220 1.86 -17.58 -7.38
C ARG A 220 0.41 -17.13 -7.24
N PHE A 221 0.14 -15.82 -7.17
CA PHE A 221 -1.24 -15.31 -7.11
C PHE A 221 -2.08 -15.71 -8.34
N LEU A 222 -1.47 -15.71 -9.53
CA LEU A 222 -2.13 -16.11 -10.78
C LEU A 222 -2.39 -17.62 -10.82
N ASP A 223 -1.47 -18.41 -10.28
CA ASP A 223 -1.48 -19.88 -10.35
C ASP A 223 -2.31 -20.55 -9.23
N ARG A 224 -2.91 -19.77 -8.32
CA ARG A 224 -3.73 -20.30 -7.22
C ARG A 224 -4.90 -21.15 -7.73
N HIS A 225 -5.22 -22.22 -7.02
CA HIS A 225 -6.31 -23.14 -7.36
C HIS A 225 -7.44 -23.10 -6.33
#